data_AF-A0A7C3TJY4-F1
#
_entry.id   AF-A0A7C3TJY4-F1
#
_cell.length_a   1.000
_cell.length_b   1.000
_cell.length_c   1.000
_cell.angle_alpha   90.00
_cell.angle_beta   90.00
_cell.angle_gamma   90.00
#
_symmetry.space_group_name_H-M   'P 1'
#
loop_
_entity.id
_entity.type
_entity.pdbx_description
1 polymer ?
#
loop_
_entity_poly.entity_id
_entity_poly.type
_entity_poly.pdbx_seq_one_letter_code
_entity_poly.pdbx_strand_id
1 'polypeptide(L)'
;TLETSVKWDNLHHVHKAVRQFIKSRPQTVCMTHASHFYPQGTNLYFIYIMKTNDIQEYIRFQDGIIGAIAKNGGSLSHHHGVGRMLAPWMEEHIGKEQMAVLRALKKHFDPNNIMNPGGQLGLDLKDKNWRNIK
;
A
#
# COMPACT_ATOMS: atom_id res chain seq x y z
N THR A 1 -7.67 -6.22 4.94
CA THR A 1 -8.33 -5.36 3.94
C THR A 1 -7.29 -4.45 3.34
N LEU A 2 -7.54 -3.90 2.15
CA LEU A 2 -6.70 -2.89 1.50
C LEU A 2 -7.60 -1.86 0.83
N GLU A 3 -7.09 -0.65 0.64
CA GLU A 3 -7.88 0.49 0.19
C GLU A 3 -7.04 1.42 -0.68
N THR A 4 -7.70 2.18 -1.55
CA THR A 4 -7.03 3.05 -2.52
C THR A 4 -7.97 4.13 -3.04
N SER A 5 -7.46 5.35 -3.17
CA SER A 5 -8.14 6.42 -3.90
C SER A 5 -7.93 6.22 -5.40
N VAL A 6 -9.00 6.38 -6.17
CA VAL A 6 -8.96 6.31 -7.63
C VAL A 6 -9.78 7.44 -8.24
N LYS A 7 -9.33 7.95 -9.38
CA LYS A 7 -10.10 8.91 -10.18
C LYS A 7 -11.30 8.24 -10.86
N TRP A 8 -12.32 9.02 -11.18
CA TRP A 8 -13.54 8.51 -11.83
C TRP A 8 -13.27 7.80 -13.16
N ASP A 9 -12.40 8.37 -14.00
CA ASP A 9 -12.00 7.84 -15.30
C ASP A 9 -11.23 6.50 -15.21
N ASN A 10 -10.55 6.25 -14.10
CA ASN A 10 -9.74 5.04 -13.89
C ASN A 10 -10.39 4.01 -12.94
N LEU A 11 -11.55 4.33 -12.33
CA LEU A 11 -12.22 3.54 -11.30
C LEU A 11 -12.43 2.07 -11.72
N HIS A 12 -13.04 1.86 -12.90
CA HIS A 12 -13.37 0.53 -13.38
C HIS A 12 -12.12 -0.29 -13.74
N HIS A 13 -11.08 0.38 -14.27
CA HIS A 13 -9.83 -0.26 -14.63
C HIS A 13 -9.11 -0.79 -13.38
N VAL A 14 -8.91 0.07 -12.37
CA VAL A 14 -8.29 -0.33 -11.09
C VAL A 14 -9.10 -1.43 -10.42
N HIS A 15 -10.42 -1.25 -10.30
CA HIS A 15 -11.28 -2.26 -9.69
C HIS A 15 -11.16 -3.63 -10.36
N LYS A 16 -11.22 -3.67 -11.70
CA LYS A 16 -11.10 -4.91 -12.47
C LYS A 16 -9.73 -5.55 -12.31
N ALA A 17 -8.65 -4.79 -12.44
CA ALA A 17 -7.28 -5.31 -12.39
C ALA A 17 -6.95 -5.89 -10.99
N VAL A 18 -7.28 -5.17 -9.92
CA VAL A 18 -7.02 -5.62 -8.54
C VAL A 18 -7.87 -6.85 -8.22
N ARG A 19 -9.16 -6.84 -8.60
CA ARG A 19 -10.05 -7.98 -8.37
C ARG A 19 -9.62 -9.21 -9.18
N GLN A 20 -9.12 -9.03 -10.41
CA GLN A 20 -8.54 -10.12 -11.21
C GLN A 20 -7.31 -10.71 -10.54
N PHE A 21 -6.41 -9.89 -10.00
CA PHE A 21 -5.26 -10.37 -9.23
C PHE A 21 -5.72 -11.19 -8.01
N ILE A 22 -6.64 -10.66 -7.20
CA ILE A 22 -7.13 -11.35 -6.00
C ILE A 22 -7.78 -12.70 -6.38
N LYS A 23 -8.55 -12.74 -7.47
CA LYS A 23 -9.23 -13.94 -7.96
C LYS A 23 -8.32 -14.92 -8.70
N SER A 24 -7.10 -14.53 -9.07
CA SER A 24 -6.12 -15.45 -9.66
C SER A 24 -5.66 -16.51 -8.66
N ARG A 25 -5.74 -16.21 -7.36
CA ARG A 25 -5.57 -17.18 -6.28
C ARG A 25 -6.88 -17.95 -6.05
N PRO A 26 -6.93 -19.28 -6.28
CA PRO A 26 -8.12 -20.09 -6.05
C PRO A 26 -8.65 -19.99 -4.62
N GLN A 27 -9.95 -20.23 -4.44
CA GLN A 27 -10.61 -20.25 -3.12
C GLN A 27 -10.43 -18.94 -2.31
N THR A 28 -10.37 -17.80 -3.00
CA THR A 28 -10.25 -16.48 -2.37
C THR A 28 -11.56 -15.70 -2.53
N VAL A 29 -12.11 -15.21 -1.41
CA VAL A 29 -13.24 -14.27 -1.43
C VAL A 29 -12.70 -12.87 -1.71
N CYS A 30 -13.41 -12.11 -2.55
CA CYS A 30 -13.12 -10.70 -2.80
C CYS A 30 -14.44 -9.93 -2.86
N MET A 31 -14.59 -8.99 -1.94
CA MET A 31 -15.67 -8.02 -1.90
C MET A 31 -15.06 -6.62 -2.00
N THR A 32 -15.78 -5.68 -2.59
CA THR A 32 -15.33 -4.31 -2.73
C THR A 32 -16.51 -3.37 -2.55
N HIS A 33 -16.30 -2.23 -1.90
CA HIS A 33 -17.26 -1.14 -1.86
C HIS A 33 -16.55 0.21 -2.04
N ALA A 34 -17.31 1.21 -2.44
CA ALA A 34 -16.88 2.60 -2.44
C ALA A 34 -17.28 3.25 -1.11
N SER A 35 -16.33 3.77 -0.33
CA SER A 35 -16.63 4.29 1.01
C SER A 35 -16.67 5.82 1.12
N HIS A 36 -16.00 6.54 0.22
CA HIS A 36 -15.92 8.00 0.22
C HIS A 36 -15.92 8.52 -1.21
N PHE A 37 -16.66 9.61 -1.46
CA PHE A 37 -16.89 10.18 -2.78
C PHE A 37 -16.39 11.62 -2.83
N TYR A 38 -15.65 11.94 -3.88
CA TYR A 38 -15.04 13.24 -4.12
C TYR A 38 -15.34 13.69 -5.56
N PRO A 39 -15.23 14.99 -5.88
CA PRO A 39 -15.42 15.47 -7.25
C PRO A 39 -14.50 14.77 -8.26
N GLN A 40 -13.28 14.43 -7.85
CA GLN A 40 -12.27 13.81 -8.72
C GLN A 40 -12.28 12.28 -8.71
N GLY A 41 -12.95 11.63 -7.75
CA GLY A 41 -12.86 10.18 -7.60
C GLY A 41 -13.51 9.60 -6.34
N THR A 42 -13.16 8.37 -6.01
CA THR A 42 -13.67 7.65 -4.83
C THR A 42 -12.58 6.80 -4.18
N ASN A 43 -12.78 6.43 -2.93
CA ASN A 43 -12.05 5.31 -2.34
C ASN A 43 -12.65 3.98 -2.79
N LEU A 44 -11.81 3.01 -3.18
CA LEU A 44 -12.16 1.60 -3.33
C LEU A 44 -11.63 0.83 -2.12
N TYR A 45 -12.50 0.12 -1.41
CA TYR A 45 -12.14 -0.66 -0.24
C TYR A 45 -12.29 -2.16 -0.51
N PHE A 46 -11.17 -2.88 -0.62
CA PHE A 46 -11.10 -4.31 -0.92
C PHE A 46 -11.04 -5.14 0.37
N ILE A 47 -12.01 -6.06 0.50
CA ILE A 47 -12.06 -7.09 1.53
C ILE A 47 -11.76 -8.41 0.85
N TYR A 48 -10.61 -9.01 1.20
CA TYR A 48 -10.19 -10.31 0.70
C TYR A 48 -10.02 -11.29 1.85
N ILE A 49 -10.44 -12.54 1.63
CA ILE A 49 -10.35 -13.62 2.61
C ILE A 49 -9.75 -14.83 1.90
N MET A 50 -8.68 -15.37 2.45
CA MET A 50 -8.00 -16.58 2.00
C MET A 50 -7.78 -17.53 3.15
N LYS A 51 -7.85 -18.83 2.88
CA LYS A 51 -7.36 -19.87 3.80
C LYS A 51 -5.91 -20.19 3.44
N THR A 52 -5.01 -20.07 4.40
CA THR A 52 -3.61 -20.53 4.32
C THR A 52 -3.09 -20.84 5.71
N ASN A 53 -2.11 -21.73 5.79
CA ASN A 53 -1.30 -21.96 6.99
C ASN A 53 0.13 -21.40 6.83
N ASP A 54 0.45 -20.79 5.68
CA ASP A 54 1.73 -20.15 5.40
C ASP A 54 1.59 -18.62 5.44
N ILE A 55 2.16 -17.99 6.48
CA ILE A 55 2.17 -16.54 6.61
C ILE A 55 2.92 -15.86 5.45
N GLN A 56 3.94 -16.52 4.88
CA GLN A 56 4.70 -15.95 3.77
C GLN A 56 3.89 -15.97 2.47
N GLU A 57 3.00 -16.95 2.29
CA GLU A 57 2.02 -16.93 1.19
C GLU A 57 1.08 -15.73 1.33
N TYR A 58 0.52 -15.50 2.52
CA TYR A 58 -0.35 -14.35 2.77
C TYR A 58 0.36 -13.02 2.48
N ILE A 59 1.60 -12.90 2.96
CA ILE A 59 2.46 -11.73 2.76
C ILE A 59 2.71 -11.47 1.26
N ARG A 60 3.14 -12.48 0.50
CA ARG A 60 3.35 -12.37 -0.95
C ARG A 60 2.07 -12.03 -1.70
N PHE A 61 0.95 -12.61 -1.27
CA PHE A 61 -0.35 -12.33 -1.86
C PHE A 61 -0.77 -10.87 -1.61
N GLN A 62 -0.61 -10.37 -0.38
CA GLN A 62 -0.87 -8.98 -0.04
C GLN A 62 0.00 -8.01 -0.86
N ASP A 63 1.29 -8.32 -1.04
CA ASP A 63 2.18 -7.53 -1.90
C ASP A 63 1.71 -7.46 -3.33
N GLY A 64 1.24 -8.58 -3.87
CA GLY A 64 0.72 -8.60 -5.22
C GLY A 64 -0.57 -7.77 -5.36
N ILE A 65 -1.41 -7.70 -4.33
CA ILE A 65 -2.58 -6.81 -4.32
C ILE A 65 -2.12 -5.34 -4.32
N ILE A 66 -1.18 -4.98 -3.44
CA ILE A 66 -0.63 -3.61 -3.37
C ILE A 66 0.03 -3.22 -4.70
N GLY A 67 0.83 -4.12 -5.28
CA GLY A 67 1.46 -3.93 -6.59
C GLY A 67 0.43 -3.78 -7.71
N ALA A 68 -0.66 -4.55 -7.68
CA ALA A 68 -1.76 -4.39 -8.64
C ALA A 68 -2.46 -3.03 -8.47
N ILE A 69 -2.65 -2.54 -7.25
CA ILE A 69 -3.20 -1.19 -7.01
C ILE A 69 -2.27 -0.12 -7.60
N ALA A 70 -0.99 -0.14 -7.20
CA ALA A 70 0.00 0.87 -7.61
C ALA A 70 0.19 0.89 -9.13
N LYS A 71 0.38 -0.29 -9.76
CA LYS A 71 0.60 -0.41 -11.21
C LYS A 71 -0.56 0.11 -12.06
N ASN A 72 -1.79 0.01 -11.56
CA ASN A 72 -2.98 0.41 -12.31
C ASN A 72 -3.47 1.83 -11.97
N GLY A 73 -2.69 2.60 -11.17
CA GLY A 73 -2.97 4.01 -10.91
C GLY A 73 -3.91 4.29 -9.74
N GLY A 74 -4.01 3.36 -8.78
CA GLY A 74 -4.57 3.67 -7.46
C GLY A 74 -3.51 4.30 -6.55
N SER A 75 -3.95 5.14 -5.59
CA SER A 75 -3.05 5.60 -4.51
C SER A 75 -2.62 4.43 -3.61
N LEU A 76 -1.49 4.57 -2.91
CA LEU A 76 -1.05 3.53 -1.97
C LEU A 76 -1.96 3.39 -0.76
N SER A 77 -2.55 4.50 -0.31
CA SER A 77 -3.53 4.53 0.76
C SER A 77 -4.50 5.70 0.55
N HIS A 78 -5.74 5.55 0.99
CA HIS A 78 -6.68 6.65 1.18
C HIS A 78 -6.71 7.11 2.65
N HIS A 79 -6.70 6.19 3.61
CA HIS A 79 -6.79 6.53 5.05
C HIS A 79 -6.06 5.61 6.03
N HIS A 80 -5.67 4.38 5.65
CA HIS A 80 -4.93 3.51 6.58
C HIS A 80 -3.51 4.01 6.88
N GLY A 81 -2.96 4.84 6.00
CA GLY A 81 -1.57 5.28 6.07
C GLY A 81 -0.62 4.25 5.47
N VAL A 82 0.67 4.59 5.47
CA VAL A 82 1.71 3.84 4.77
C VAL A 82 2.31 2.77 5.68
N GLY A 83 2.83 3.20 6.83
CA GLY A 83 3.55 2.35 7.76
C GLY A 83 4.73 1.63 7.10
N ARG A 84 5.16 0.53 7.73
CA ARG A 84 6.15 -0.37 7.11
C ARG A 84 5.60 -1.15 5.93
N MET A 85 4.28 -1.38 5.93
CA MET A 85 3.63 -2.23 4.94
C MET A 85 3.72 -1.67 3.52
N LEU A 86 3.50 -0.37 3.36
CA LEU A 86 3.47 0.29 2.05
C LEU A 86 4.72 1.11 1.74
N ALA A 87 5.62 1.28 2.72
CA ALA A 87 6.88 2.01 2.57
C ALA A 87 7.68 1.64 1.30
N PRO A 88 7.78 0.36 0.88
CA PRO A 88 8.55 0.00 -0.32
C PRO A 88 8.05 0.63 -1.61
N TRP A 89 6.76 0.98 -1.69
CA TRP A 89 6.16 1.62 -2.86
C TRP A 89 6.22 3.14 -2.82
N MET A 90 6.60 3.75 -1.69
CA MET A 90 6.51 5.20 -1.52
C MET A 90 7.40 5.96 -2.50
N GLU A 91 8.66 5.55 -2.68
CA GLU A 91 9.58 6.28 -3.56
C GLU A 91 9.14 6.22 -5.03
N GLU A 92 8.59 5.09 -5.48
CA GLU A 92 7.97 4.99 -6.80
C GLU A 92 6.71 5.85 -6.90
N HIS A 93 5.92 5.93 -5.83
CA HIS A 93 4.65 6.65 -5.82
C HIS A 93 4.80 8.18 -5.80
N ILE A 94 5.65 8.71 -4.93
CA ILE A 94 5.79 10.18 -4.76
C ILE A 94 7.06 10.74 -5.39
N GLY A 95 8.05 9.90 -5.73
CA GLY A 95 9.31 10.31 -6.34
C GLY A 95 10.47 10.42 -5.35
N LYS A 96 11.69 10.26 -5.89
CA LYS A 96 12.95 10.28 -5.14
C LYS A 96 13.21 11.62 -4.44
N GLU A 97 12.93 12.74 -5.09
CA GLU A 97 13.15 14.07 -4.53
C GLU A 97 12.20 14.36 -3.36
N GLN A 98 10.94 13.98 -3.51
CA GLN A 98 9.92 14.09 -2.47
C GLN A 98 10.29 13.22 -1.26
N MET A 99 10.76 11.99 -1.49
CA MET A 99 11.29 11.15 -0.43
C MET A 99 12.54 11.75 0.23
N ALA A 100 13.44 12.42 -0.52
CA ALA A 100 14.60 13.09 0.04
C ALA A 100 14.22 14.24 0.99
N VAL A 101 13.19 15.02 0.66
CA VAL A 101 12.63 16.05 1.56
C VAL A 101 12.14 15.42 2.86
N LEU A 102 11.37 14.32 2.79
CA LEU A 102 10.86 13.64 3.99
C LEU A 102 12.01 13.09 4.87
N ARG A 103 13.06 12.52 4.26
CA ARG A 103 14.26 12.08 4.97
C ARG A 103 15.00 13.25 5.64
N ALA A 104 15.08 14.41 4.97
CA ALA A 104 15.71 15.61 5.52
C ALA A 104 14.94 16.13 6.75
N LEU A 105 13.60 16.20 6.67
CA LEU A 105 12.75 16.60 7.79
C LEU A 105 12.87 15.63 8.96
N LYS A 106 12.83 14.31 8.71
CA LYS A 106 13.03 13.28 9.74
C LYS A 106 14.37 13.45 10.46
N LYS A 107 15.46 13.65 9.71
CA LYS A 107 16.79 13.87 10.29
C LYS A 107 16.89 15.15 11.11
N HIS A 108 16.19 16.21 10.70
CA HIS A 108 16.19 17.49 11.41
C HIS A 108 15.44 17.41 12.74
N PHE A 109 14.23 16.85 12.74
CA PHE A 109 13.37 16.78 13.93
C PHE A 109 13.63 15.57 14.82
N ASP A 110 14.26 14.52 14.32
CA ASP A 110 14.63 13.32 15.08
C ASP A 110 16.05 12.84 14.74
N PRO A 111 17.09 13.64 15.09
CA PRO A 111 18.48 13.33 14.73
C PRO A 111 18.99 12.03 15.35
N ASN A 112 18.40 11.58 16.46
CA ASN A 112 18.76 10.36 17.16
C ASN A 112 17.89 9.15 16.77
N ASN A 113 16.93 9.34 15.85
CA ASN A 113 15.98 8.33 15.39
C ASN A 113 15.28 7.58 16.54
N ILE A 114 14.67 8.31 17.49
CA ILE A 114 13.95 7.71 18.63
C ILE A 114 12.44 7.58 18.39
N MET A 115 11.88 8.39 17.48
CA MET A 115 10.44 8.41 17.19
C MET A 115 10.07 7.35 16.15
N ASN A 116 9.75 6.15 16.63
CA ASN A 116 9.26 5.00 15.86
C ASN A 116 10.13 4.63 14.62
N PRO A 117 11.37 4.16 14.83
CA PRO A 117 12.29 3.73 13.74
C PRO A 117 11.64 2.73 12.78
N GLY A 118 11.80 2.98 11.49
CA GLY A 118 11.21 2.20 10.38
C GLY A 118 9.69 2.31 10.27
N GLY A 119 8.99 2.69 11.34
CA GLY A 119 7.54 2.51 11.50
C GLY A 119 6.66 3.38 10.62
N GLN A 120 7.15 4.56 10.23
CA GLN A 120 6.31 5.60 9.61
C GLN A 120 6.21 5.44 8.08
N LEU A 121 7.34 5.61 7.38
CA LEU A 121 7.44 5.57 5.92
C LEU A 121 8.65 4.73 5.46
N GLY A 122 9.24 3.94 6.36
CA GLY A 122 10.46 3.18 6.08
C GLY A 122 11.67 4.04 5.68
N LEU A 123 11.73 5.31 6.12
CA LEU A 123 12.77 6.27 5.72
C LEU A 123 14.20 5.83 6.09
N ASP A 124 14.31 5.00 7.12
CA ASP A 124 15.53 4.53 7.77
C ASP A 124 15.77 3.01 7.58
N LEU A 125 15.00 2.37 6.69
CA LEU A 125 15.22 0.97 6.33
C LEU A 125 16.47 0.86 5.46
N LYS A 126 17.53 0.25 5.99
CA LYS A 126 18.80 0.05 5.28
C LYS A 126 18.75 -1.10 4.25
N ASP A 127 17.83 -2.05 4.42
CA ASP A 127 17.70 -3.26 3.59
C ASP A 127 16.28 -3.43 3.02
N LYS A 128 16.15 -4.26 1.98
CA LYS A 128 14.85 -4.69 1.41
C LYS A 128 14.03 -5.62 2.31
N ASN A 129 14.47 -5.89 3.54
CA ASN A 129 13.80 -6.80 4.48
C ASN A 129 12.79 -6.05 5.37
N TRP A 130 11.98 -5.19 4.75
CA TRP A 130 11.06 -4.24 5.40
C TRP A 130 9.90 -4.89 6.19
N ARG A 131 9.68 -6.20 6.01
CA ARG A 131 8.74 -7.01 6.80
C ARG A 131 9.38 -7.71 8.01
N ASN A 132 10.70 -7.78 8.08
CA ASN A 132 11.39 -8.32 9.25
C ASN A 132 11.56 -7.20 10.27
N ILE A 133 10.57 -7.03 11.14
CA ILE A 133 10.79 -6.26 12.37
C ILE A 133 10.69 -7.24 13.52
N LYS A 134 11.79 -7.33 14.28
CA LYS A 134 11.82 -7.95 15.60
C LYS A 134 10.82 -7.25 16.52
#